data_AF-G0QSZ5-F1
#
_entry.id   AF-G0QSZ5-F1
#
_cell.length_a   1.000
_cell.length_b   1.000
_cell.length_c   1.000
_cell.angle_alpha   90.00
_cell.angle_beta   90.00
_cell.angle_gamma   90.00
#
_symmetry.space_group_name_H-M   'P 1'
#
loop_
_entity.id
_entity.type
_entity.pdbx_description
1 polymer ?
#
loop_
_entity_poly.entity_id
_entity_poly.type
_entity_poly.pdbx_seq_one_letter_code
_entity_poly.pdbx_strand_id
1 'polypeptide(L)'
;MQQKLFKKQSFFYSIKRSKKTNCEEELKEYLTKNLIYGKNINIININRVFKIREYIELQSQKIKILNEKKTDEQKRIFKLQKINQKIKDYEQKYQNINSENIRTSFVFVTFEKQDECQEIIQKYIKYWYSIQNFNFQNQKIKLLRAPEPLDIIWENLEIGIKEKIKRRIITTLFLLSIISKYQKILLEDITDEETNITYIVNNLNLYLLSVTFSCIVLVINVIMLIIVKKFAAFEKYSTFTLQNISVATRLTWYQFINTSIVPIVTFMLFLKGKSNQTYVKYLAQNQFFIYIGNFIFSPFFTVWEIEYIYKRIKRYLYIKKGEQKCQKTQQEMNQIFEKPEFLIQEYYAIVNNIILGGIFYSSLFSIGLIIKVLTLFVLYWAFKFCFLRHSGFPKCIGNGLNYAMQEVMFTFPGIFFAGNFVFQSLFLDTDEKVTISSPLNLVQLVFSVLLVIFSQIFIKLFKSLVSKKKYSNKNNNYLDEKDILGIHYQQINPVTKKFKENLLTPLKTDQIITNENQQQVSLRIIGLENYAIEQIFFQQMRSQQQILEAIIEKEENIINKNKKKIIYEQKIKNNQIIYKQII
;
A
#
# COMPACT_ATOMS: atom_id res chain seq x y z
N MET A 1 13.76 9.59 11.36
CA MET A 1 12.52 9.88 10.61
C MET A 1 11.26 9.46 11.37
N GLN A 2 11.14 8.21 11.85
CA GLN A 2 9.98 7.75 12.64
C GLN A 2 9.70 8.61 13.90
N GLN A 3 10.72 9.02 14.65
CA GLN A 3 10.54 9.95 15.78
C GLN A 3 9.95 11.30 15.36
N LYS A 4 10.28 11.82 14.17
CA LYS A 4 9.69 13.08 13.65
C LYS A 4 8.22 12.89 13.23
N LEU A 5 7.84 11.72 12.72
CA LEU A 5 6.45 11.40 12.36
C LEU A 5 5.56 11.19 13.60
N PHE A 6 6.07 10.52 14.63
CA PHE A 6 5.37 10.36 15.90
C PHE A 6 5.08 11.71 16.59
N LYS A 7 6.00 12.69 16.48
CA LYS A 7 5.80 14.06 16.96
C LYS A 7 4.74 14.85 16.19
N LYS A 8 4.43 14.51 14.93
CA LYS A 8 3.36 15.21 14.18
C LYS A 8 1.98 14.83 14.69
N GLN A 9 1.72 13.57 15.03
CA GLN A 9 0.39 13.12 15.42
C GLN A 9 0.01 13.47 16.86
N SER A 10 0.94 14.00 17.64
CA SER A 10 0.79 14.20 19.09
C SER A 10 0.15 15.54 19.47
N PHE A 11 -0.19 16.40 18.51
CA PHE A 11 -0.83 17.70 18.76
C PHE A 11 -2.29 17.77 18.28
N PHE A 12 -2.84 16.70 17.71
CA PHE A 12 -4.05 16.80 16.91
C PHE A 12 -5.14 15.78 17.24
N TYR A 13 -6.38 16.27 17.22
CA TYR A 13 -7.59 15.45 17.32
C TYR A 13 -8.55 15.69 16.19
N SER A 14 -9.34 14.68 15.90
CA SER A 14 -10.56 14.84 15.12
C SER A 14 -11.78 14.69 16.02
N ILE A 15 -12.67 15.68 15.92
CA ILE A 15 -13.99 15.68 16.53
C ILE A 15 -14.98 15.21 15.48
N LYS A 16 -15.82 14.24 15.85
CA LYS A 16 -16.90 13.73 14.99
C LYS A 16 -18.25 13.99 15.65
N ARG A 17 -19.22 14.48 14.85
CA ARG A 17 -20.61 14.82 15.25
C ARG A 17 -20.77 16.10 16.07
N SER A 18 -20.08 17.17 15.71
CA SER A 18 -20.62 18.50 15.99
C SER A 18 -21.72 18.78 14.95
N LYS A 19 -22.98 19.05 15.34
CA LYS A 19 -23.88 19.79 14.42
C LYS A 19 -23.27 21.17 14.18
N LYS A 20 -23.90 21.87 13.25
CA LYS A 20 -23.66 23.23 12.75
C LYS A 20 -23.65 24.26 13.89
N THR A 21 -22.67 24.20 14.78
CA THR A 21 -22.37 25.35 15.63
C THR A 21 -21.75 26.40 14.72
N ASN A 22 -22.43 27.53 14.63
CA ASN A 22 -22.01 28.57 13.70
C ASN A 22 -20.71 29.21 14.16
N CYS A 23 -20.50 29.33 15.47
CA CYS A 23 -19.30 29.94 16.03
C CYS A 23 -18.17 28.92 16.29
N GLU A 24 -17.01 29.17 15.67
CA GLU A 24 -15.77 28.42 15.95
C GLU A 24 -15.28 28.71 17.37
N GLU A 25 -15.50 29.93 17.83
CA GLU A 25 -15.13 30.43 19.14
C GLU A 25 -15.90 29.72 20.25
N GLU A 26 -17.21 29.49 20.09
CA GLU A 26 -18.00 28.70 21.04
C GLU A 26 -17.44 27.28 21.21
N LEU A 27 -17.10 26.61 20.09
CA LEU A 27 -16.52 25.27 20.15
C LEU A 27 -15.13 25.32 20.81
N LYS A 28 -14.32 26.32 20.49
CA LYS A 28 -12.99 26.52 21.06
C LYS A 28 -13.07 26.75 22.57
N GLU A 29 -13.91 27.67 23.01
CA GLU A 29 -14.14 28.00 24.41
C GLU A 29 -14.66 26.78 25.17
N TYR A 30 -15.63 26.08 24.60
CA TYR A 30 -16.17 24.87 25.20
C TYR A 30 -15.10 23.79 25.39
N LEU A 31 -14.28 23.54 24.36
CA LEU A 31 -13.21 22.54 24.43
C LEU A 31 -12.12 22.96 25.44
N THR A 32 -11.74 24.24 25.47
CA THR A 32 -10.77 24.77 26.42
C THR A 32 -11.23 24.61 27.87
N LYS A 33 -12.52 24.80 28.17
CA LYS A 33 -13.07 24.72 29.53
C LYS A 33 -13.44 23.29 29.97
N ASN A 34 -13.91 22.44 29.06
CA ASN A 34 -14.56 21.17 29.43
C ASN A 34 -13.75 19.90 29.12
N LEU A 35 -12.64 19.99 28.38
CA LEU A 35 -11.86 18.79 28.06
C LEU A 35 -11.15 18.22 29.29
N ILE A 36 -10.56 19.03 30.17
CA ILE A 36 -9.95 18.56 31.42
C ILE A 36 -10.47 19.43 32.56
N TYR A 37 -11.16 18.82 33.52
CA TYR A 37 -11.70 19.53 34.68
C TYR A 37 -10.56 20.19 35.47
N GLY A 38 -10.68 21.50 35.70
CA GLY A 38 -9.69 22.29 36.44
C GLY A 38 -8.43 22.68 35.65
N LYS A 39 -8.35 22.40 34.34
CA LYS A 39 -7.19 22.75 33.50
C LYS A 39 -7.64 23.46 32.22
N ASN A 40 -7.24 24.72 32.07
CA ASN A 40 -7.47 25.48 30.84
C ASN A 40 -6.52 24.98 29.75
N ILE A 41 -7.09 24.35 28.72
CA ILE A 41 -6.32 23.83 27.58
C ILE A 41 -6.28 24.88 26.48
N ASN A 42 -5.08 25.27 26.05
CA ASN A 42 -4.95 26.21 24.95
C ASN A 42 -5.08 25.50 23.60
N ILE A 43 -6.08 25.91 22.83
CA ILE A 43 -6.33 25.41 21.47
C ILE A 43 -5.78 26.45 20.50
N ILE A 44 -4.80 26.05 19.70
CA ILE A 44 -4.20 26.95 18.70
C ILE A 44 -5.17 27.16 17.55
N ASN A 45 -5.78 26.08 17.06
CA ASN A 45 -6.48 26.12 15.79
C ASN A 45 -7.56 25.03 15.67
N ILE A 46 -8.67 25.39 15.03
CA ILE A 46 -9.78 24.49 14.73
C ILE A 46 -9.98 24.48 13.21
N ASN A 47 -9.54 23.41 12.55
CA ASN A 47 -9.69 23.26 11.11
C ASN A 47 -10.98 22.49 10.76
N ARG A 48 -11.94 23.20 10.17
CA ARG A 48 -13.23 22.65 9.74
C ARG A 48 -13.11 21.86 8.44
N VAL A 49 -13.84 20.75 8.36
CA VAL A 49 -13.90 19.91 7.16
C VAL A 49 -15.16 20.24 6.35
N PHE A 50 -14.97 20.46 5.06
CA PHE A 50 -16.03 20.84 4.12
C PHE A 50 -16.44 19.68 3.21
N LYS A 51 -17.68 19.71 2.72
CA LYS A 51 -18.19 18.84 1.66
C LYS A 51 -17.57 19.31 0.35
N ILE A 52 -16.58 18.59 -0.14
CA ILE A 52 -15.74 18.99 -1.29
C ILE A 52 -15.77 17.99 -2.42
N ARG A 53 -16.50 16.89 -2.27
CA ARG A 53 -16.45 15.81 -3.25
C ARG A 53 -16.91 16.26 -4.62
N GLU A 54 -18.03 16.98 -4.72
CA GLU A 54 -18.52 17.45 -6.01
C GLU A 54 -17.55 18.43 -6.66
N TYR A 55 -16.93 19.32 -5.86
CA TYR A 55 -15.88 20.21 -6.33
C TYR A 55 -14.68 19.43 -6.90
N ILE A 56 -14.19 18.41 -6.20
CA ILE A 56 -13.10 17.54 -6.67
C ILE A 56 -13.50 16.76 -7.94
N GLU A 57 -14.74 16.25 -7.99
CA GLU A 57 -15.26 15.56 -9.16
C GLU A 57 -15.30 16.49 -10.38
N LEU A 58 -15.75 17.75 -10.22
CA LEU A 58 -15.73 18.77 -11.28
C LEU A 58 -14.30 19.10 -11.74
N GLN A 59 -13.34 19.23 -10.82
CA GLN A 59 -11.93 19.42 -11.17
C GLN A 59 -11.38 18.23 -11.97
N SER A 60 -11.73 17.01 -11.58
CA SER A 60 -11.33 15.80 -12.32
C SER A 60 -11.94 15.75 -13.72
N GLN A 61 -13.19 16.18 -13.88
CA GLN A 61 -13.86 16.29 -15.18
C GLN A 61 -13.20 17.35 -16.06
N LYS A 62 -12.84 18.50 -15.49
CA LYS A 62 -12.09 19.55 -16.19
C LYS A 62 -10.78 19.00 -16.77
N ILE A 63 -9.99 18.28 -15.97
CA ILE A 63 -8.73 17.67 -16.41
C ILE A 63 -8.98 16.64 -17.53
N LYS A 64 -10.02 15.80 -17.42
CA LYS A 64 -10.37 14.84 -18.47
C LYS A 64 -10.67 15.55 -19.79
N ILE A 65 -11.46 16.61 -19.77
CA ILE A 65 -11.83 17.35 -20.98
C ILE A 65 -10.64 18.09 -21.59
N LEU A 66 -9.72 18.59 -20.77
CA LEU A 66 -8.46 19.19 -21.25
C LEU A 66 -7.58 18.16 -21.98
N ASN A 67 -7.57 16.92 -21.49
CA ASN A 67 -6.75 15.84 -22.04
C ASN A 67 -7.39 15.14 -23.25
N GLU A 68 -8.68 15.36 -23.51
CA GLU A 68 -9.37 14.83 -24.69
C GLU A 68 -8.84 15.51 -25.97
N LYS A 69 -8.15 14.74 -26.82
CA LYS A 69 -7.86 15.13 -28.20
C LYS A 69 -9.15 15.01 -29.02
N LYS A 70 -9.85 16.11 -29.23
CA LYS A 70 -11.13 16.13 -29.97
C LYS A 70 -11.03 16.91 -31.28
N THR A 71 -11.74 16.39 -32.27
CA THR A 71 -11.98 16.98 -33.60
C THR A 71 -12.88 18.21 -33.57
N ASP A 72 -13.68 18.41 -32.50
CA ASP A 72 -14.59 19.55 -32.34
C ASP A 72 -14.17 20.40 -31.13
N GLU A 73 -13.39 21.43 -31.40
CA GLU A 73 -12.85 22.34 -30.40
C GLU A 73 -13.93 23.20 -29.74
N GLN A 74 -14.97 23.60 -30.47
CA GLN A 74 -16.06 24.43 -29.96
C GLN A 74 -16.86 23.69 -28.88
N LYS A 75 -17.22 22.42 -29.12
CA LYS A 75 -17.89 21.59 -28.10
C LYS A 75 -17.04 21.40 -26.85
N ARG A 76 -15.71 21.31 -26.99
CA ARG A 76 -14.78 21.20 -25.86
C ARG A 76 -14.77 22.49 -25.03
N ILE A 77 -14.64 23.65 -25.69
CA ILE A 77 -14.65 24.97 -25.04
C ILE A 77 -15.95 25.18 -24.28
N PHE A 78 -17.10 24.89 -24.90
CA PHE A 78 -18.41 25.03 -24.25
C PHE A 78 -18.54 24.16 -22.98
N LYS A 79 -18.08 22.90 -23.05
CA LYS A 79 -18.06 22.01 -21.87
C LYS A 79 -17.14 22.53 -20.76
N LEU A 80 -15.96 23.04 -21.12
CA LEU A 80 -15.02 23.65 -20.17
C LEU A 80 -15.60 24.90 -19.51
N GLN A 81 -16.26 25.77 -20.27
CA GLN A 81 -16.93 26.95 -19.73
C GLN A 81 -18.01 26.55 -18.72
N LYS A 82 -18.86 25.58 -19.05
CA LYS A 82 -19.91 25.09 -18.14
C LYS A 82 -19.33 24.52 -16.84
N ILE A 83 -18.25 23.76 -16.91
CA ILE A 83 -17.59 23.20 -15.71
C ILE A 83 -16.89 24.30 -14.90
N ASN A 84 -16.21 25.23 -15.56
CA ASN A 84 -15.57 26.37 -14.90
C ASN A 84 -16.60 27.25 -14.18
N GLN A 85 -17.79 27.44 -14.77
CA GLN A 85 -18.87 28.17 -14.10
C GLN A 85 -19.31 27.45 -12.82
N LYS A 86 -19.60 26.15 -12.90
CA LYS A 86 -19.94 25.36 -11.70
C LYS A 86 -18.86 25.40 -10.63
N ILE A 87 -17.59 25.32 -11.03
CA ILE A 87 -16.44 25.44 -10.14
C ILE A 87 -16.43 26.81 -9.45
N LYS A 88 -16.65 27.90 -10.19
CA LYS A 88 -16.78 29.27 -9.63
C LYS A 88 -17.96 29.37 -8.66
N ASP A 89 -19.11 28.80 -8.99
CA ASP A 89 -20.28 28.80 -8.11
C ASP A 89 -19.96 28.07 -6.78
N TYR A 90 -19.22 26.97 -6.84
CA TYR A 90 -18.72 26.27 -5.64
C TYR A 90 -17.72 27.12 -4.85
N GLU A 91 -16.81 27.81 -5.52
CA GLU A 91 -15.84 28.71 -4.87
C GLU A 91 -16.53 29.87 -4.13
N GLN A 92 -17.55 30.49 -4.75
CA GLN A 92 -18.38 31.51 -4.11
C GLN A 92 -19.14 30.96 -2.91
N LYS A 93 -19.69 29.74 -3.03
CA LYS A 93 -20.32 29.04 -1.89
C LYS A 93 -19.34 28.84 -0.74
N TYR A 94 -18.09 28.46 -1.02
CA TYR A 94 -17.06 28.29 0.02
C TYR A 94 -16.61 29.62 0.64
N GLN A 95 -16.64 30.74 -0.10
CA GLN A 95 -16.30 32.07 0.45
C GLN A 95 -17.22 32.42 1.63
N ASN A 96 -18.48 32.01 1.53
CA ASN A 96 -19.43 32.03 2.64
C ASN A 96 -19.19 30.83 3.57
N ILE A 97 -18.05 30.83 4.28
CA ILE A 97 -17.63 29.77 5.23
C ILE A 97 -18.72 29.49 6.27
N ASN A 98 -19.57 30.48 6.57
CA ASN A 98 -20.70 30.39 7.50
C ASN A 98 -21.92 29.64 6.99
N SER A 99 -21.95 29.25 5.71
CA SER A 99 -23.05 28.46 5.18
C SER A 99 -23.05 27.03 5.74
N GLU A 100 -24.09 26.72 6.51
CA GLU A 100 -24.21 25.46 7.23
C GLU A 100 -24.26 24.22 6.31
N ASN A 101 -24.71 24.38 5.06
CA ASN A 101 -24.96 23.27 4.15
C ASN A 101 -23.66 22.65 3.59
N ILE A 102 -22.56 23.38 3.65
CA ILE A 102 -21.26 22.98 3.10
C ILE A 102 -20.39 22.27 4.13
N ARG A 103 -20.67 22.45 5.43
CA ARG A 103 -19.87 21.89 6.50
C ARG A 103 -20.14 20.40 6.68
N THR A 104 -19.10 19.64 6.99
CA THR A 104 -19.25 18.27 7.50
C THR A 104 -19.28 18.29 9.03
N SER A 105 -19.60 17.16 9.65
CA SER A 105 -19.58 17.00 11.10
C SER A 105 -18.17 16.76 11.70
N PHE A 106 -17.12 16.90 10.88
CA PHE A 106 -15.73 16.66 11.25
C PHE A 106 -14.96 17.96 11.44
N VAL A 107 -14.14 17.99 12.48
CA VAL A 107 -13.29 19.13 12.81
C VAL A 107 -11.95 18.60 13.31
N PHE A 108 -10.84 19.21 12.88
CA PHE A 108 -9.50 18.91 13.40
C PHE A 108 -9.05 19.99 14.38
N VAL A 109 -8.73 19.59 15.61
CA VAL A 109 -8.32 20.50 16.69
C VAL A 109 -6.83 20.36 16.91
N THR A 110 -6.12 21.50 16.94
CA THR A 110 -4.69 21.60 17.22
C THR A 110 -4.48 22.18 18.62
N PHE A 111 -3.78 21.44 19.46
CA PHE A 111 -3.46 21.82 20.83
C PHE A 111 -2.11 22.53 20.89
N GLU A 112 -1.93 23.42 21.87
CA GLU A 112 -0.65 24.10 22.07
C GLU A 112 0.43 23.13 22.56
N LYS A 113 0.11 22.27 23.53
CA LYS A 113 1.06 21.34 24.12
C LYS A 113 0.72 19.90 23.76
N GLN A 114 1.76 19.13 23.44
CA GLN A 114 1.63 17.70 23.15
C GLN A 114 1.13 16.91 24.38
N ASP A 115 1.59 17.26 25.58
CA ASP A 115 1.24 16.53 26.80
C ASP A 115 -0.26 16.65 27.13
N GLU A 116 -0.86 17.82 26.88
CA GLU A 116 -2.30 18.04 27.01
C GLU A 116 -3.09 17.14 26.06
N CYS A 117 -2.63 17.05 24.81
CA CYS A 117 -3.19 16.12 23.85
C CYS A 117 -3.05 14.67 24.35
N GLN A 118 -1.89 14.21 24.81
CA GLN A 118 -1.76 12.84 25.31
C GLN A 118 -2.66 12.56 26.52
N GLU A 119 -2.79 13.51 27.44
CA GLU A 119 -3.66 13.42 28.62
C GLU A 119 -5.13 13.25 28.22
N ILE A 120 -5.61 14.02 27.23
CA ILE A 120 -6.96 13.89 26.66
C ILE A 120 -7.15 12.48 26.05
N ILE A 121 -6.13 11.91 25.38
CA ILE A 121 -6.19 10.58 24.75
C ILE A 121 -6.33 9.55 25.84
N GLN A 122 -5.52 9.65 26.90
CA GLN A 122 -5.52 8.70 27.99
C GLN A 122 -6.84 8.76 28.78
N LYS A 123 -7.40 9.96 28.96
CA LYS A 123 -8.67 10.15 29.67
C LYS A 123 -9.86 9.61 28.89
N TYR A 124 -9.95 9.94 27.61
CA TYR A 124 -11.17 9.70 26.81
C TYR A 124 -11.09 8.57 25.80
N ILE A 125 -9.88 8.09 25.52
CA ILE A 125 -9.59 6.97 24.63
C ILE A 125 -8.83 5.89 25.44
N LYS A 126 -9.22 5.71 26.72
CA LYS A 126 -8.57 4.74 27.63
C LYS A 126 -8.78 3.30 27.16
N TYR A 127 -9.93 3.01 26.56
CA TYR A 127 -10.27 1.70 25.99
C TYR A 127 -10.93 1.84 24.62
N TRP A 128 -10.62 0.93 23.69
CA TRP A 128 -11.14 0.96 22.32
C TRP A 128 -12.67 0.87 22.24
N TYR A 129 -13.33 0.29 23.26
CA TYR A 129 -14.79 0.25 23.39
C TYR A 129 -15.37 1.40 24.23
N SER A 130 -14.59 2.03 25.11
CA SER A 130 -15.06 3.11 25.99
C SER A 130 -14.63 4.47 25.42
N ILE A 131 -15.27 4.85 24.31
CA ILE A 131 -15.25 6.24 23.85
C ILE A 131 -16.29 6.96 24.69
N GLN A 132 -15.83 7.67 25.72
CA GLN A 132 -16.71 8.59 26.44
C GLN A 132 -17.20 9.66 25.47
N ASN A 133 -18.51 9.84 25.40
CA ASN A 133 -19.10 10.90 24.58
C ASN A 133 -19.23 12.14 25.46
N PHE A 134 -18.84 13.30 24.93
CA PHE A 134 -19.08 14.60 25.57
C PHE A 134 -20.34 15.21 24.99
N ASN A 135 -21.17 15.80 25.83
CA ASN A 135 -22.36 16.50 25.38
C ASN A 135 -22.03 17.97 25.17
N PHE A 136 -21.91 18.41 23.92
CA PHE A 136 -21.84 19.83 23.56
C PHE A 136 -23.17 20.23 22.94
N GLN A 137 -23.86 21.23 23.50
CA GLN A 137 -25.18 21.68 23.03
C GLN A 137 -26.15 20.52 22.77
N ASN A 138 -26.32 19.65 23.78
CA ASN A 138 -27.17 18.43 23.73
C ASN A 138 -26.75 17.40 22.66
N GLN A 139 -25.49 17.42 22.21
CA GLN A 139 -25.00 16.48 21.20
C GLN A 139 -23.74 15.75 21.64
N LYS A 140 -23.73 14.45 21.35
CA LYS A 140 -22.61 13.56 21.63
C LYS A 140 -21.49 13.76 20.62
N ILE A 141 -20.42 14.41 21.06
CA ILE A 141 -19.16 14.53 20.36
C ILE A 141 -18.30 13.29 20.65
N LYS A 142 -17.68 12.75 19.58
CA LYS A 142 -16.65 11.71 19.68
C LYS A 142 -15.29 12.31 19.39
N LEU A 143 -14.36 12.15 20.34
CA LEU A 143 -12.95 12.45 20.15
C LEU A 143 -12.23 11.24 19.57
N LEU A 144 -11.45 11.47 18.52
CA LEU A 144 -10.61 10.47 17.87
C LEU A 144 -9.22 11.06 17.63
N ARG A 145 -8.17 10.25 17.77
CA ARG A 145 -6.82 10.66 17.38
C ARG A 145 -6.81 11.07 15.90
N ALA A 146 -6.26 12.24 15.59
CA ALA A 146 -6.22 12.68 14.20
C ALA A 146 -5.17 11.86 13.42
N PRO A 147 -5.50 11.43 12.18
CA PRO A 147 -4.51 10.87 11.25
C PRO A 147 -3.61 11.98 10.72
N GLU A 148 -2.44 11.65 10.17
CA GLU A 148 -1.57 12.67 9.57
C GLU A 148 -2.30 13.47 8.48
N PRO A 149 -2.00 14.77 8.31
CA PRO A 149 -2.68 15.60 7.33
C PRO A 149 -2.68 15.03 5.90
N LEU A 150 -1.56 14.42 5.48
CA LEU A 150 -1.40 13.78 4.16
C LEU A 150 -2.09 12.40 4.05
N ASP A 151 -2.40 11.78 5.19
CA ASP A 151 -3.09 10.48 5.24
C ASP A 151 -4.60 10.65 5.02
N ILE A 152 -5.15 11.86 5.12
CA ILE A 152 -6.59 12.13 5.00
C ILE A 152 -7.05 12.11 3.54
N ILE A 153 -8.15 11.39 3.30
CA ILE A 153 -8.91 11.46 2.05
C ILE A 153 -10.11 12.38 2.27
N TRP A 154 -9.91 13.66 1.97
CA TRP A 154 -10.82 14.75 2.35
C TRP A 154 -12.24 14.58 1.76
N GLU A 155 -12.34 14.16 0.51
CA GLU A 155 -13.60 13.89 -0.18
C GLU A 155 -14.42 12.75 0.44
N ASN A 156 -13.79 11.89 1.25
CA ASN A 156 -14.46 10.78 1.89
C ASN A 156 -14.97 11.12 3.30
N LEU A 157 -14.63 12.29 3.86
CA LEU A 157 -15.05 12.70 5.20
C LEU A 157 -16.53 13.11 5.25
N GLU A 158 -17.12 13.54 4.14
CA GLU A 158 -18.55 13.87 4.05
C GLU A 158 -19.46 12.63 4.11
N ILE A 159 -18.95 11.44 3.79
CA ILE A 159 -19.74 10.22 3.68
C ILE A 159 -20.06 9.66 5.07
N GLY A 160 -21.34 9.40 5.33
CA GLY A 160 -21.83 8.88 6.60
C GLY A 160 -21.32 7.47 6.91
N ILE A 161 -21.17 7.14 8.20
CA ILE A 161 -20.70 5.81 8.65
C ILE A 161 -21.59 4.68 8.11
N LYS A 162 -22.92 4.86 8.18
CA LYS A 162 -23.89 3.84 7.73
C LYS A 162 -23.69 3.49 6.27
N GLU A 163 -23.46 4.50 5.43
CA GLU A 163 -23.20 4.30 4.00
C GLU A 163 -21.87 3.57 3.77
N LYS A 164 -20.81 3.94 4.50
CA LYS A 164 -19.52 3.22 4.43
C LYS A 164 -19.66 1.75 4.82
N ILE A 165 -20.41 1.45 5.89
CA ILE A 165 -20.67 0.08 6.33
C ILE A 165 -21.45 -0.69 5.25
N LYS A 166 -22.51 -0.10 4.69
CA LYS A 166 -23.28 -0.71 3.59
C LYS A 166 -22.37 -1.08 2.40
N ARG A 167 -21.53 -0.14 1.96
CA ARG A 167 -20.56 -0.37 0.86
C ARG A 167 -19.57 -1.51 1.19
N ARG A 168 -19.13 -1.60 2.44
CA ARG A 168 -18.22 -2.68 2.89
C ARG A 168 -18.87 -4.05 2.91
N ILE A 169 -20.11 -4.14 3.38
CA ILE A 169 -20.86 -5.39 3.37
C ILE A 169 -21.08 -5.85 1.92
N ILE A 170 -21.52 -4.96 1.04
CA ILE A 170 -21.77 -5.29 -0.38
C ILE A 170 -20.50 -5.80 -1.06
N THR A 171 -19.37 -5.10 -0.90
CA THR A 171 -18.11 -5.51 -1.54
C THR A 171 -17.57 -6.82 -0.98
N THR A 172 -17.69 -7.05 0.34
CA THR A 172 -17.33 -8.34 0.95
C THR A 172 -18.20 -9.48 0.43
N LEU A 173 -19.53 -9.31 0.38
CA LEU A 173 -20.43 -10.32 -0.16
C LEU A 173 -20.15 -10.64 -1.64
N PHE A 174 -19.84 -9.60 -2.43
CA PHE A 174 -19.48 -9.79 -3.83
C PHE A 174 -18.17 -10.59 -3.99
N LEU A 175 -17.15 -10.32 -3.18
CA LEU A 175 -15.90 -11.09 -3.21
C LEU A 175 -16.13 -12.56 -2.82
N LEU A 176 -16.93 -12.81 -1.79
CA LEU A 176 -17.31 -14.17 -1.41
C LEU A 176 -18.05 -14.88 -2.54
N SER A 177 -18.97 -14.20 -3.22
CA SER A 177 -19.68 -14.75 -4.39
C SER A 177 -18.74 -15.11 -5.54
N ILE A 178 -17.71 -14.30 -5.83
CA ILE A 178 -16.70 -14.65 -6.84
C ILE A 178 -15.96 -15.93 -6.47
N ILE A 179 -15.51 -16.04 -5.21
CA ILE A 179 -14.76 -17.21 -4.73
C ILE A 179 -15.64 -18.47 -4.82
N SER A 180 -16.90 -18.39 -4.36
CA SER A 180 -17.84 -19.51 -4.44
C SER A 180 -18.17 -19.92 -5.87
N LYS A 181 -18.35 -18.95 -6.78
CA LYS A 181 -18.58 -19.24 -8.21
C LYS A 181 -17.36 -19.91 -8.85
N TYR A 182 -16.16 -19.42 -8.54
CA TYR A 182 -14.93 -20.03 -9.02
C TYR A 182 -14.77 -21.47 -8.51
N GLN A 183 -15.02 -21.71 -7.22
CA GLN A 183 -15.04 -23.05 -6.65
C GLN A 183 -16.02 -23.97 -7.38
N LYS A 184 -17.22 -23.47 -7.67
CA LYS A 184 -18.24 -24.24 -8.40
C LYS A 184 -17.79 -24.61 -9.81
N ILE A 185 -17.24 -23.66 -10.57
CA ILE A 185 -16.74 -23.91 -11.94
C ILE A 185 -15.64 -24.98 -11.91
N LEU A 186 -14.67 -24.84 -10.99
CA LEU A 186 -13.64 -25.86 -10.82
C LEU A 186 -14.21 -27.24 -10.52
N LEU A 187 -15.28 -27.32 -9.71
CA LEU A 187 -15.91 -28.59 -9.38
C LEU A 187 -16.62 -29.21 -10.59
N GLU A 188 -17.34 -28.40 -11.37
CA GLU A 188 -18.06 -28.85 -12.58
C GLU A 188 -17.07 -29.37 -13.65
N ASP A 189 -16.01 -28.61 -13.96
CA ASP A 189 -14.99 -29.01 -14.94
C ASP A 189 -14.30 -30.34 -14.57
N ILE A 190 -14.12 -30.58 -13.27
CA ILE A 190 -13.47 -31.78 -12.76
C ILE A 190 -14.42 -32.99 -12.75
N THR A 191 -15.71 -32.81 -12.43
CA THR A 191 -16.68 -33.92 -12.42
C THR A 191 -16.94 -34.50 -13.80
N ASP A 192 -16.92 -33.67 -14.84
CA ASP A 192 -17.13 -34.12 -16.22
C ASP A 192 -15.95 -35.00 -16.71
N GLU A 193 -14.74 -34.78 -16.18
CA GLU A 193 -13.54 -35.54 -16.53
C GLU A 193 -13.42 -36.91 -15.83
N GLU A 194 -14.20 -37.21 -14.78
CA GLU A 194 -14.11 -38.51 -14.07
C GLU A 194 -14.31 -39.73 -15.00
N THR A 195 -15.03 -39.55 -16.10
CA THR A 195 -15.27 -40.58 -17.12
C THR A 195 -14.03 -40.88 -17.98
N ASN A 196 -13.05 -39.98 -18.04
CA ASN A 196 -11.84 -40.10 -18.88
C ASN A 196 -10.54 -40.34 -18.08
N ILE A 197 -10.55 -40.19 -16.75
CA ILE A 197 -9.33 -40.20 -15.91
C ILE A 197 -8.68 -41.59 -15.81
N THR A 198 -9.42 -42.68 -16.01
CA THR A 198 -8.83 -44.03 -16.16
C THR A 198 -7.84 -44.13 -17.32
N TYR A 199 -7.90 -43.22 -18.30
CA TYR A 199 -6.97 -43.15 -19.42
C TYR A 199 -5.75 -42.25 -19.16
N ILE A 200 -5.84 -41.31 -18.20
CA ILE A 200 -4.78 -40.33 -17.87
C ILE A 200 -3.85 -40.89 -16.77
N VAL A 201 -3.44 -42.15 -16.88
CA VAL A 201 -2.57 -42.83 -15.88
C VAL A 201 -1.07 -42.64 -16.20
N ASN A 202 -0.72 -41.76 -17.14
CA ASN A 202 0.67 -41.35 -17.31
C ASN A 202 1.05 -40.30 -16.25
N ASN A 203 2.07 -40.62 -15.44
CA ASN A 203 2.61 -39.73 -14.39
C ASN A 203 2.90 -38.30 -14.90
N LEU A 204 3.30 -38.14 -16.17
CA LEU A 204 3.55 -36.82 -16.78
C LEU A 204 2.30 -35.94 -16.86
N ASN A 205 1.14 -36.50 -17.17
CA ASN A 205 -0.10 -35.74 -17.31
C ASN A 205 -0.54 -35.18 -15.95
N LEU A 206 -0.33 -35.94 -14.87
CA LEU A 206 -0.61 -35.49 -13.51
C LEU A 206 0.27 -34.31 -13.10
N TYR A 207 1.56 -34.33 -13.46
CA TYR A 207 2.46 -33.21 -13.20
C TYR A 207 2.05 -31.95 -14.00
N LEU A 208 1.72 -32.10 -15.27
CA LEU A 208 1.23 -30.99 -16.11
C LEU A 208 -0.07 -30.39 -15.55
N LEU A 209 -0.97 -31.23 -15.06
CA LEU A 209 -2.20 -30.79 -14.41
C LEU A 209 -1.90 -29.99 -13.12
N SER A 210 -1.00 -30.47 -12.26
CA SER A 210 -0.58 -29.74 -11.04
C SER A 210 0.02 -28.37 -11.35
N VAL A 211 0.86 -28.29 -12.39
CA VAL A 211 1.44 -27.03 -12.86
C VAL A 211 0.36 -26.08 -13.36
N THR A 212 -0.61 -26.61 -14.12
CA THR A 212 -1.75 -25.83 -14.63
C THR A 212 -2.58 -25.24 -13.48
N PHE A 213 -2.90 -26.04 -12.45
CA PHE A 213 -3.57 -25.55 -11.25
C PHE A 213 -2.78 -24.44 -10.55
N SER A 214 -1.47 -24.61 -10.40
CA SER A 214 -0.60 -23.57 -9.83
C SER A 214 -0.67 -22.25 -10.63
N CYS A 215 -0.63 -22.32 -11.96
CA CYS A 215 -0.77 -21.15 -12.83
C CYS A 215 -2.14 -20.46 -12.66
N ILE A 216 -3.23 -21.24 -12.60
CA ILE A 216 -4.58 -20.71 -12.40
C ILE A 216 -4.68 -19.97 -11.05
N VAL A 217 -4.19 -20.58 -9.97
CA VAL A 217 -4.20 -19.96 -8.63
C VAL A 217 -3.43 -18.63 -8.64
N LEU A 218 -2.30 -18.55 -9.34
CA LEU A 218 -1.54 -17.31 -9.49
C LEU A 218 -2.34 -16.22 -10.23
N VAL A 219 -2.97 -16.56 -11.36
CA VAL A 219 -3.81 -15.63 -12.13
C VAL A 219 -4.95 -15.09 -11.28
N ILE A 220 -5.60 -15.93 -10.50
CA ILE A 220 -6.71 -15.53 -9.62
C ILE A 220 -6.22 -14.61 -8.51
N ASN A 221 -5.06 -14.90 -7.92
CA ASN A 221 -4.49 -14.03 -6.89
C ASN A 221 -4.17 -12.62 -7.45
N VAL A 222 -3.77 -12.51 -8.73
CA VAL A 222 -3.60 -11.22 -9.44
C VAL A 222 -4.94 -10.53 -9.69
N ILE A 223 -5.97 -11.26 -10.15
CA ILE A 223 -7.31 -10.71 -10.35
C ILE A 223 -7.90 -10.20 -9.03
N MET A 224 -7.75 -10.96 -7.94
CA MET A 224 -8.22 -10.59 -6.60
C MET A 224 -7.56 -9.31 -6.11
N LEU A 225 -6.25 -9.14 -6.35
CA LEU A 225 -5.55 -7.89 -6.07
C LEU A 225 -6.21 -6.68 -6.77
N ILE A 226 -6.51 -6.82 -8.07
CA ILE A 226 -7.13 -5.74 -8.86
C ILE A 226 -8.53 -5.41 -8.32
N ILE A 227 -9.35 -6.42 -8.04
CA ILE A 227 -10.73 -6.23 -7.56
C ILE A 227 -10.74 -5.60 -6.16
N VAL A 228 -9.93 -6.12 -5.23
CA VAL A 228 -9.86 -5.61 -3.84
C VAL A 228 -9.42 -4.14 -3.82
N LYS A 229 -8.45 -3.74 -4.65
CA LYS A 229 -8.06 -2.32 -4.80
C LYS A 229 -9.23 -1.45 -5.25
N LYS A 230 -9.97 -1.88 -6.28
CA LYS A 230 -11.14 -1.15 -6.77
C LYS A 230 -12.23 -1.04 -5.70
N PHE A 231 -12.45 -2.10 -4.93
CA PHE A 231 -13.43 -2.09 -3.84
C PHE A 231 -13.01 -1.20 -2.68
N ALA A 232 -11.74 -1.21 -2.29
CA ALA A 232 -11.26 -0.31 -1.25
C ALA A 232 -11.47 1.18 -1.62
N ALA A 233 -11.32 1.53 -2.91
CA ALA A 233 -11.64 2.88 -3.40
C ALA A 233 -13.16 3.17 -3.40
N PHE A 234 -13.99 2.17 -3.70
CA PHE A 234 -15.46 2.26 -3.66
C PHE A 234 -16.02 2.42 -2.23
N GLU A 235 -15.32 1.91 -1.22
CA GLU A 235 -15.74 1.93 0.19
C GLU A 235 -15.51 3.25 0.91
N LYS A 236 -14.76 4.17 0.29
CA LYS A 236 -14.61 5.57 0.73
C LYS A 236 -14.08 5.70 2.16
N TYR A 237 -12.92 5.09 2.42
CA TYR A 237 -12.18 5.26 3.67
C TYR A 237 -11.81 6.72 3.91
N SER A 238 -11.81 7.16 5.17
CA SER A 238 -11.43 8.53 5.53
C SER A 238 -9.93 8.79 5.44
N THR A 239 -9.11 7.73 5.44
CA THR A 239 -7.65 7.84 5.37
C THR A 239 -7.05 6.76 4.47
N PHE A 240 -5.89 7.03 3.90
CA PHE A 240 -5.12 6.07 3.10
C PHE A 240 -4.67 4.89 3.95
N THR A 241 -4.29 5.12 5.21
CA THR A 241 -3.90 4.05 6.15
C THR A 241 -5.03 3.04 6.35
N LEU A 242 -6.27 3.51 6.57
CA LEU A 242 -7.41 2.60 6.74
C LEU A 242 -7.78 1.87 5.44
N GLN A 243 -7.63 2.54 4.30
CA GLN A 243 -7.80 1.92 2.99
C GLN A 243 -6.77 0.81 2.78
N ASN A 244 -5.50 1.08 3.07
CA ASN A 244 -4.40 0.13 2.93
C ASN A 244 -4.52 -1.04 3.90
N ILE A 245 -4.98 -0.81 5.14
CA ILE A 245 -5.32 -1.88 6.08
C ILE A 245 -6.40 -2.79 5.50
N SER A 246 -7.48 -2.22 4.96
CA SER A 246 -8.54 -3.02 4.33
C SER A 246 -8.03 -3.85 3.16
N VAL A 247 -7.23 -3.25 2.28
CA VAL A 247 -6.62 -3.96 1.14
C VAL A 247 -5.74 -5.10 1.64
N ALA A 248 -4.80 -4.83 2.55
CA ALA A 248 -3.86 -5.83 3.05
C ALA A 248 -4.57 -7.00 3.75
N THR A 249 -5.49 -6.71 4.68
CA THR A 249 -6.21 -7.73 5.44
C THR A 249 -7.09 -8.60 4.55
N ARG A 250 -7.86 -8.01 3.64
CA ARG A 250 -8.70 -8.76 2.71
C ARG A 250 -7.87 -9.59 1.76
N LEU A 251 -6.84 -8.99 1.17
CA LEU A 251 -5.99 -9.71 0.23
C LEU A 251 -5.29 -10.89 0.90
N THR A 252 -4.83 -10.72 2.15
CA THR A 252 -4.28 -11.81 2.97
C THR A 252 -5.26 -12.97 3.08
N TRP A 253 -6.48 -12.71 3.55
CA TRP A 253 -7.47 -13.76 3.79
C TRP A 253 -7.98 -14.39 2.51
N TYR A 254 -8.24 -13.59 1.46
CA TYR A 254 -8.72 -14.12 0.20
C TYR A 254 -7.66 -14.92 -0.54
N GLN A 255 -6.40 -14.47 -0.57
CA GLN A 255 -5.31 -15.27 -1.14
C GLN A 255 -5.07 -16.54 -0.33
N PHE A 256 -5.18 -16.49 1.00
CA PHE A 256 -5.08 -17.67 1.85
C PHE A 256 -6.19 -18.67 1.55
N ILE A 257 -7.45 -18.23 1.53
CA ILE A 257 -8.60 -19.09 1.19
C ILE A 257 -8.42 -19.69 -0.21
N ASN A 258 -8.07 -18.87 -1.21
CA ASN A 258 -7.89 -19.33 -2.59
C ASN A 258 -6.71 -20.29 -2.76
N THR A 259 -5.59 -20.03 -2.08
CA THR A 259 -4.36 -20.80 -2.27
C THR A 259 -4.31 -22.03 -1.37
N SER A 260 -5.02 -22.02 -0.24
CA SER A 260 -4.91 -23.07 0.79
C SER A 260 -6.21 -23.83 1.02
N ILE A 261 -7.36 -23.16 1.10
CA ILE A 261 -8.63 -23.81 1.45
C ILE A 261 -9.35 -24.35 0.21
N VAL A 262 -9.39 -23.56 -0.87
CA VAL A 262 -10.05 -23.96 -2.13
C VAL A 262 -9.51 -25.29 -2.65
N PRO A 263 -8.18 -25.51 -2.78
CA PRO A 263 -7.66 -26.79 -3.28
C PRO A 263 -8.14 -27.97 -2.44
N ILE A 264 -8.10 -27.86 -1.10
CA ILE A 264 -8.56 -28.94 -0.21
C ILE A 264 -10.01 -29.27 -0.45
N VAL A 265 -10.88 -28.25 -0.44
CA VAL A 265 -12.32 -28.45 -0.63
C VAL A 265 -12.61 -29.08 -1.99
N THR A 266 -11.94 -28.59 -3.03
CA THR A 266 -12.06 -29.16 -4.39
C THR A 266 -11.62 -30.62 -4.41
N PHE A 267 -10.48 -30.97 -3.82
CA PHE A 267 -10.03 -32.37 -3.75
C PHE A 267 -10.96 -33.24 -2.90
N MET A 268 -11.50 -32.72 -1.79
CA MET A 268 -12.36 -33.49 -0.88
C MET A 268 -13.66 -33.89 -1.58
N LEU A 269 -14.21 -32.99 -2.38
CA LEU A 269 -15.42 -33.23 -3.15
C LEU A 269 -15.12 -34.16 -4.35
N PHE A 270 -13.98 -33.96 -5.01
CA PHE A 270 -13.59 -34.74 -6.18
C PHE A 270 -13.31 -36.22 -5.86
N LEU A 271 -12.61 -36.52 -4.77
CA LEU A 271 -12.16 -37.88 -4.49
C LEU A 271 -13.12 -38.65 -3.57
N LYS A 272 -14.38 -38.21 -3.47
CA LYS A 272 -15.40 -38.86 -2.66
C LYS A 272 -15.61 -40.30 -3.14
N GLY A 273 -15.11 -41.27 -2.38
CA GLY A 273 -15.19 -42.71 -2.69
C GLY A 273 -13.88 -43.38 -3.13
N LYS A 274 -12.77 -42.64 -3.25
CA LYS A 274 -11.42 -43.21 -3.46
C LYS A 274 -10.67 -43.35 -2.13
N SER A 275 -9.63 -44.18 -2.08
CA SER A 275 -8.84 -44.39 -0.85
C SER A 275 -8.18 -43.10 -0.37
N ASN A 276 -8.17 -42.86 0.95
CA ASN A 276 -7.63 -41.62 1.52
C ASN A 276 -6.14 -41.43 1.21
N GLN A 277 -5.38 -42.52 1.05
CA GLN A 277 -3.96 -42.45 0.69
C GLN A 277 -3.74 -41.79 -0.68
N THR A 278 -4.59 -42.12 -1.65
CA THR A 278 -4.54 -41.54 -3.00
C THR A 278 -4.83 -40.05 -2.94
N TYR A 279 -5.82 -39.66 -2.14
CA TYR A 279 -6.18 -38.26 -1.89
C TYR A 279 -5.02 -37.44 -1.35
N VAL A 280 -4.41 -37.91 -0.27
CA VAL A 280 -3.33 -37.20 0.40
C VAL A 280 -2.15 -36.99 -0.55
N LYS A 281 -1.79 -38.03 -1.33
CA LYS A 281 -0.69 -37.96 -2.29
C LYS A 281 -0.93 -36.87 -3.33
N TYR A 282 -2.12 -36.80 -3.92
CA TYR A 282 -2.46 -35.77 -4.91
C TYR A 282 -2.52 -34.38 -4.31
N LEU A 283 -3.12 -34.23 -3.13
CA LEU A 283 -3.19 -32.94 -2.45
C LEU A 283 -1.79 -32.40 -2.14
N ALA A 284 -0.92 -33.25 -1.56
CA ALA A 284 0.45 -32.87 -1.24
C ALA A 284 1.25 -32.52 -2.50
N GLN A 285 1.09 -33.29 -3.58
CA GLN A 285 1.72 -33.00 -4.88
C GLN A 285 1.27 -31.65 -5.44
N ASN A 286 -0.04 -31.40 -5.53
CA ASN A 286 -0.57 -30.13 -6.03
C ASN A 286 -0.12 -28.95 -5.16
N GLN A 287 -0.15 -29.11 -3.84
CA GLN A 287 0.27 -28.06 -2.93
C GLN A 287 1.76 -27.75 -3.03
N PHE A 288 2.58 -28.77 -3.28
CA PHE A 288 4.01 -28.64 -3.56
C PHE A 288 4.26 -27.80 -4.82
N PHE A 289 3.55 -28.06 -5.93
CA PHE A 289 3.67 -27.25 -7.14
C PHE A 289 3.20 -25.81 -6.94
N ILE A 290 2.12 -25.58 -6.20
CA ILE A 290 1.67 -24.23 -5.83
C ILE A 290 2.74 -23.51 -5.01
N TYR A 291 3.48 -24.21 -4.15
CA TYR A 291 4.55 -23.61 -3.36
C TYR A 291 5.78 -23.27 -4.19
N ILE A 292 6.20 -24.16 -5.10
CA ILE A 292 7.26 -23.88 -6.07
C ILE A 292 6.87 -22.71 -6.98
N GLY A 293 5.63 -22.70 -7.47
CA GLY A 293 5.11 -21.61 -8.27
C GLY A 293 5.19 -20.28 -7.52
N ASN A 294 4.75 -20.23 -6.26
CA ASN A 294 4.87 -19.03 -5.44
C ASN A 294 6.33 -18.64 -5.17
N PHE A 295 7.22 -19.61 -4.95
CA PHE A 295 8.66 -19.38 -4.75
C PHE A 295 9.30 -18.65 -5.94
N ILE A 296 8.95 -19.06 -7.16
CA ILE A 296 9.51 -18.49 -8.40
C ILE A 296 8.78 -17.21 -8.79
N PHE A 297 7.46 -17.29 -8.93
CA PHE A 297 6.67 -16.23 -9.56
C PHE A 297 6.40 -15.06 -8.63
N SER A 298 6.28 -15.25 -7.31
CA SER A 298 5.98 -14.13 -6.41
C SER A 298 7.10 -13.08 -6.36
N PRO A 299 8.39 -13.45 -6.17
CA PRO A 299 9.49 -12.51 -6.32
C PRO A 299 9.60 -11.93 -7.73
N PHE A 300 9.39 -12.75 -8.75
CA PHE A 300 9.45 -12.31 -10.14
C PHE A 300 8.44 -11.20 -10.43
N PHE A 301 7.14 -11.40 -10.15
CA PHE A 301 6.10 -10.39 -10.37
C PHE A 301 6.26 -9.17 -9.48
N THR A 302 6.86 -9.32 -8.29
CA THR A 302 7.20 -8.19 -7.42
C THR A 302 8.25 -7.28 -8.06
N VAL A 303 9.29 -7.86 -8.65
CA VAL A 303 10.34 -7.10 -9.35
C VAL A 303 9.82 -6.52 -10.66
N TRP A 304 9.00 -7.28 -11.37
CA TRP A 304 8.41 -6.95 -12.68
C TRP A 304 7.03 -6.32 -12.54
N GLU A 305 6.92 -5.31 -11.67
CA GLU A 305 5.67 -4.60 -11.46
C GLU A 305 5.16 -4.00 -12.79
N ILE A 306 3.94 -4.35 -13.17
CA ILE A 306 3.34 -3.98 -14.47
C ILE A 306 3.32 -2.46 -14.66
N GLU A 307 3.06 -1.69 -13.59
CA GLU A 307 3.06 -0.23 -13.63
C GLU A 307 4.45 0.33 -13.94
N TYR A 308 5.50 -0.23 -13.33
CA TYR A 308 6.88 0.17 -13.60
C TYR A 308 7.25 -0.06 -15.08
N ILE A 309 6.94 -1.25 -15.59
CA ILE A 309 7.21 -1.62 -16.99
C ILE A 309 6.47 -0.68 -17.93
N TYR A 310 5.19 -0.43 -17.68
CA TYR A 310 4.38 0.50 -18.47
C TYR A 310 4.97 1.91 -18.48
N LYS A 311 5.36 2.45 -17.33
CA LYS A 311 6.00 3.77 -17.24
C LYS A 311 7.36 3.78 -17.95
N ARG A 312 8.16 2.72 -17.85
CA ARG A 312 9.45 2.58 -18.54
C ARG A 312 9.30 2.60 -20.06
N ILE A 313 8.35 1.83 -20.60
CA ILE A 313 8.03 1.83 -22.03
C ILE A 313 7.59 3.22 -22.48
N LYS A 314 6.70 3.88 -21.71
CA LYS A 314 6.28 5.26 -22.01
C LYS A 314 7.45 6.23 -22.06
N ARG A 315 8.33 6.22 -21.06
CA ARG A 315 9.52 7.09 -21.02
C ARG A 315 10.38 6.88 -22.25
N TYR A 316 10.65 5.63 -22.60
CA TYR A 316 11.42 5.29 -23.81
C TYR A 316 10.77 5.84 -25.08
N LEU A 317 9.46 5.66 -25.25
CA LEU A 317 8.72 6.19 -26.40
C LEU A 317 8.76 7.72 -26.49
N TYR A 318 8.72 8.43 -25.35
CA TYR A 318 8.80 9.90 -25.34
C TYR A 318 10.21 10.41 -25.59
N ILE A 319 11.24 9.77 -25.03
CA ILE A 319 12.64 10.11 -25.31
C ILE A 319 12.94 9.91 -26.80
N LYS A 320 12.48 8.80 -27.39
CA LYS A 320 12.70 8.50 -28.82
C LYS A 320 12.00 9.48 -29.77
N LYS A 321 10.87 10.08 -29.36
CA LYS A 321 10.15 11.07 -30.18
C LYS A 321 10.89 12.40 -30.32
N GLY A 322 11.86 12.68 -29.45
CA GLY A 322 12.57 13.95 -29.40
C GLY A 322 11.71 15.10 -28.85
N GLU A 323 12.37 16.20 -28.50
CA GLU A 323 11.74 17.38 -27.87
C GLU A 323 10.67 18.01 -28.76
N GLN A 324 10.92 18.07 -30.08
CA GLN A 324 10.07 18.78 -31.05
C GLN A 324 8.64 18.23 -31.19
N LYS A 325 8.39 16.97 -30.77
CA LYS A 325 7.07 16.33 -30.91
C LYS A 325 6.36 16.12 -29.56
N CYS A 326 6.93 16.61 -28.46
CA CYS A 326 6.37 16.40 -27.12
C CYS A 326 5.32 17.47 -26.77
N GLN A 327 4.05 17.23 -27.11
CA GLN A 327 2.91 18.09 -26.75
C GLN A 327 2.40 17.86 -25.31
N LYS A 328 3.29 17.47 -24.38
CA LYS A 328 2.92 17.13 -23.01
C LYS A 328 3.28 18.25 -22.05
N THR A 329 2.40 18.49 -21.09
CA THR A 329 2.66 19.47 -20.03
C THR A 329 3.76 18.96 -19.09
N GLN A 330 4.47 19.85 -18.41
CA GLN A 330 5.48 19.47 -17.41
C GLN A 330 4.90 18.53 -16.35
N GLN A 331 3.65 18.74 -15.93
CA GLN A 331 2.99 17.88 -14.95
C GLN A 331 2.76 16.46 -15.47
N GLU A 332 2.31 16.30 -16.72
CA GLU A 332 2.15 14.97 -17.33
C GLU A 332 3.50 14.27 -17.50
N MET A 333 4.55 15.02 -17.86
CA MET A 333 5.91 14.49 -17.96
C MET A 333 6.42 14.05 -16.58
N ASN A 334 6.22 14.87 -15.54
CA ASN A 334 6.56 14.50 -14.18
C ASN A 334 5.85 13.19 -13.77
N GLN A 335 4.56 13.01 -14.08
CA GLN A 335 3.84 11.77 -13.78
C GLN A 335 4.38 10.54 -14.51
N ILE A 336 4.84 10.70 -15.76
CA ILE A 336 5.44 9.61 -16.55
C ILE A 336 6.81 9.24 -15.97
N PHE A 337 7.63 10.24 -15.62
CA PHE A 337 8.98 10.07 -15.10
C PHE A 337 9.04 9.74 -13.60
N GLU A 338 7.97 10.01 -12.87
CA GLU A 338 7.79 9.59 -11.49
C GLU A 338 7.62 8.06 -11.42
N LYS A 339 8.42 7.44 -10.55
CA LYS A 339 8.36 6.00 -10.29
C LYS A 339 7.01 5.60 -9.66
N PRO A 340 6.55 4.34 -9.83
CA PRO A 340 5.34 3.85 -9.15
C PRO A 340 5.46 3.97 -7.63
N GLU A 341 4.34 4.09 -6.93
CA GLU A 341 4.33 4.17 -5.46
C GLU A 341 4.75 2.84 -4.84
N PHE A 342 5.44 2.85 -3.69
CA PHE A 342 5.72 1.61 -2.94
C PHE A 342 4.45 1.12 -2.22
N LEU A 343 3.81 0.09 -2.76
CA LEU A 343 2.52 -0.42 -2.28
C LEU A 343 2.67 -1.42 -1.13
N ILE A 344 3.08 -0.92 0.05
CA ILE A 344 3.39 -1.74 1.22
C ILE A 344 2.26 -2.70 1.66
N GLN A 345 0.99 -2.33 1.46
CA GLN A 345 -0.16 -3.19 1.79
C GLN A 345 -0.18 -4.52 1.01
N GLU A 346 0.37 -4.53 -0.21
CA GLU A 346 0.41 -5.73 -1.05
C GLU A 346 1.49 -6.69 -0.59
N TYR A 347 2.66 -6.15 -0.27
CA TYR A 347 3.77 -6.94 0.22
C TYR A 347 3.45 -7.59 1.57
N TYR A 348 2.76 -6.87 2.46
CA TYR A 348 2.25 -7.47 3.70
C TYR A 348 1.27 -8.62 3.44
N ALA A 349 0.36 -8.47 2.48
CA ALA A 349 -0.59 -9.53 2.15
C ALA A 349 0.10 -10.76 1.57
N ILE A 350 1.09 -10.58 0.69
CA ILE A 350 1.91 -11.65 0.13
C ILE A 350 2.63 -12.42 1.25
N VAL A 351 3.32 -11.70 2.14
CA VAL A 351 4.05 -12.32 3.26
C VAL A 351 3.11 -13.09 4.18
N ASN A 352 2.00 -12.49 4.58
CA ASN A 352 1.03 -13.14 5.45
C ASN A 352 0.41 -14.38 4.78
N ASN A 353 0.08 -14.33 3.49
CA ASN A 353 -0.43 -15.47 2.75
C ASN A 353 0.58 -16.65 2.72
N ILE A 354 1.87 -16.35 2.50
CA ILE A 354 2.94 -17.35 2.52
C ILE A 354 3.04 -18.01 3.89
N ILE A 355 3.02 -17.22 4.96
CA ILE A 355 3.10 -17.74 6.33
C ILE A 355 1.85 -18.55 6.69
N LEU A 356 0.66 -17.99 6.47
CA LEU A 356 -0.62 -18.66 6.75
C LEU A 356 -0.72 -20.00 6.02
N GLY A 357 -0.41 -20.02 4.72
CA GLY A 357 -0.40 -21.25 3.93
C GLY A 357 0.60 -22.27 4.46
N GLY A 358 1.84 -21.85 4.75
CA GLY A 358 2.87 -22.74 5.27
C GLY A 358 2.51 -23.35 6.62
N ILE A 359 1.97 -22.54 7.54
CA ILE A 359 1.51 -23.00 8.85
C ILE A 359 0.34 -23.97 8.71
N PHE A 360 -0.63 -23.67 7.84
CA PHE A 360 -1.79 -24.52 7.62
C PHE A 360 -1.39 -25.92 7.12
N TYR A 361 -0.48 -26.02 6.13
CA TYR A 361 -0.02 -27.29 5.56
C TYR A 361 1.16 -27.96 6.28
N SER A 362 1.60 -27.40 7.40
CA SER A 362 2.80 -27.88 8.11
C SER A 362 2.73 -29.35 8.52
N SER A 363 1.54 -29.86 8.85
CA SER A 363 1.30 -31.27 9.19
C SER A 363 1.11 -32.19 7.99
N LEU A 364 0.76 -31.65 6.82
CA LEU A 364 0.66 -32.46 5.60
C LEU A 364 2.05 -32.79 5.04
N PHE A 365 2.94 -31.80 4.93
CA PHE A 365 4.30 -32.02 4.42
C PHE A 365 5.31 -30.95 4.89
N SER A 366 6.27 -31.35 5.72
CA SER A 366 7.24 -30.43 6.35
C SER A 366 8.19 -29.76 5.36
N ILE A 367 8.52 -30.42 4.24
CA ILE A 367 9.33 -29.82 3.16
C ILE A 367 8.69 -28.54 2.61
N GLY A 368 7.36 -28.42 2.68
CA GLY A 368 6.63 -27.21 2.30
C GLY A 368 7.01 -25.99 3.13
N LEU A 369 7.25 -26.15 4.43
CA LEU A 369 7.69 -25.06 5.29
C LEU A 369 9.07 -24.53 4.87
N ILE A 370 10.00 -25.43 4.52
CA ILE A 370 11.34 -25.04 4.04
C ILE A 370 11.21 -24.20 2.76
N ILE A 371 10.39 -24.63 1.80
CA ILE A 371 10.12 -23.87 0.57
C ILE A 371 9.55 -22.47 0.88
N LYS A 372 8.65 -22.37 1.86
CA LYS A 372 8.06 -21.08 2.28
C LYS A 372 9.10 -20.16 2.92
N VAL A 373 9.99 -20.68 3.77
CA VAL A 373 11.10 -19.90 4.34
C VAL A 373 12.03 -19.40 3.24
N LEU A 374 12.39 -20.25 2.28
CA LEU A 374 13.19 -19.84 1.11
C LEU A 374 12.45 -18.78 0.29
N THR A 375 11.13 -18.89 0.12
CA THR A 375 10.32 -17.88 -0.57
C THR A 375 10.40 -16.54 0.15
N LEU A 376 10.26 -16.51 1.48
CA LEU A 376 10.37 -15.28 2.26
C LEU A 376 11.77 -14.65 2.13
N PHE A 377 12.82 -15.47 2.09
CA PHE A 377 14.19 -15.00 1.88
C PHE A 377 14.38 -14.33 0.51
N VAL A 378 13.92 -14.96 -0.57
CA VAL A 378 14.00 -14.37 -1.93
C VAL A 378 13.12 -13.11 -2.02
N LEU A 379 11.92 -13.14 -1.42
CA LEU A 379 11.03 -11.98 -1.36
C LEU A 379 11.63 -10.80 -0.60
N TYR A 380 12.40 -11.03 0.46
CA TYR A 380 13.10 -9.96 1.16
C TYR A 380 14.00 -9.17 0.21
N TRP A 381 14.78 -9.85 -0.63
CA TRP A 381 15.64 -9.21 -1.62
C TRP A 381 14.84 -8.53 -2.74
N ALA A 382 13.76 -9.15 -3.20
CA ALA A 382 12.86 -8.55 -4.18
C ALA A 382 12.23 -7.25 -3.65
N PHE A 383 11.68 -7.25 -2.43
CA PHE A 383 11.10 -6.06 -1.80
C PHE A 383 12.15 -4.98 -1.55
N LYS A 384 13.35 -5.36 -1.08
CA LYS A 384 14.45 -4.42 -0.88
C LYS A 384 14.87 -3.77 -2.19
N PHE A 385 14.97 -4.53 -3.27
CA PHE A 385 15.27 -4.02 -4.60
C PHE A 385 14.18 -3.06 -5.08
N CYS A 386 12.90 -3.44 -4.98
CA CYS A 386 11.79 -2.59 -5.40
C CYS A 386 11.74 -1.28 -4.61
N PHE A 387 11.87 -1.37 -3.29
CA PHE A 387 11.89 -0.21 -2.40
C PHE A 387 13.01 0.78 -2.75
N LEU A 388 14.23 0.30 -3.01
CA LEU A 388 15.39 1.15 -3.27
C LEU A 388 15.46 1.66 -4.72
N ARG A 389 15.01 0.87 -5.70
CA ARG A 389 15.27 1.14 -7.12
C ARG A 389 14.01 1.38 -7.95
N HIS A 390 12.90 0.70 -7.68
CA HIS A 390 11.69 0.78 -8.52
C HIS A 390 10.64 1.74 -8.02
N SER A 391 10.59 2.02 -6.72
CA SER A 391 9.52 2.82 -6.14
C SER A 391 9.86 4.31 -5.98
N GLY A 392 8.84 5.14 -6.09
CA GLY A 392 8.83 6.55 -5.72
C GLY A 392 8.51 6.74 -4.23
N PHE A 393 8.41 8.00 -3.81
CA PHE A 393 8.11 8.33 -2.43
C PHE A 393 6.73 7.78 -2.04
N PRO A 394 6.61 6.95 -0.99
CA PRO A 394 5.32 6.40 -0.58
C PRO A 394 4.44 7.50 0.02
N LYS A 395 3.13 7.33 -0.09
CA LYS A 395 2.18 8.14 0.68
C LYS A 395 2.47 7.99 2.18
N CYS A 396 2.24 9.06 2.94
CA CYS A 396 2.37 9.02 4.39
C CYS A 396 1.32 8.05 4.97
N ILE A 397 1.77 6.86 5.37
CA ILE A 397 0.95 5.83 6.00
C ILE A 397 1.29 5.80 7.48
N GLY A 398 0.27 5.86 8.33
CA GLY A 398 0.43 5.74 9.77
C GLY A 398 0.77 4.32 10.22
N ASN A 399 1.19 4.18 11.47
CA ASN A 399 1.56 2.88 12.06
C ASN A 399 0.40 1.87 12.16
N GLY A 400 -0.84 2.30 11.90
CA GLY A 400 -2.02 1.44 11.94
C GLY A 400 -1.89 0.23 11.02
N LEU A 401 -1.25 0.37 9.86
CA LEU A 401 -1.04 -0.75 8.94
C LEU A 401 -0.19 -1.85 9.57
N ASN A 402 0.95 -1.49 10.18
CA ASN A 402 1.82 -2.45 10.84
C ASN A 402 1.09 -3.17 11.98
N TYR A 403 0.34 -2.43 12.82
CA TYR A 403 -0.45 -3.05 13.89
C TYR A 403 -1.48 -4.04 13.35
N ALA A 404 -2.21 -3.69 12.30
CA ALA A 404 -3.19 -4.59 11.70
C ALA A 404 -2.52 -5.87 11.13
N MET A 405 -1.31 -5.77 10.59
CA MET A 405 -0.58 -6.95 10.08
C MET A 405 -0.02 -7.80 11.20
N GLN A 406 0.39 -7.21 12.33
CA GLN A 406 0.74 -7.94 13.54
C GLN A 406 -0.48 -8.66 14.14
N GLU A 407 -1.67 -8.04 14.09
CA GLU A 407 -2.92 -8.67 14.53
C GLU A 407 -3.23 -9.96 13.75
N VAL A 408 -2.92 -10.00 12.45
CA VAL A 408 -3.03 -11.24 11.65
C VAL A 408 -2.13 -12.35 12.19
N MET A 409 -0.94 -12.05 12.75
CA MET A 409 -0.05 -13.08 13.29
C MET A 409 -0.65 -13.84 14.48
N PHE A 410 -1.54 -13.21 15.24
CA PHE A 410 -2.23 -13.87 16.36
C PHE A 410 -3.25 -14.91 15.90
N THR A 411 -3.61 -14.95 14.61
CA THR A 411 -4.47 -16.02 14.07
C THR A 411 -3.69 -17.27 13.67
N PHE A 412 -2.35 -17.20 13.61
CA PHE A 412 -1.51 -18.31 13.16
C PHE A 412 -1.73 -19.62 13.93
N PRO A 413 -1.85 -19.64 15.28
CA PRO A 413 -2.11 -20.87 16.02
C PRO A 413 -3.48 -21.47 15.67
N GLY A 414 -4.49 -20.64 15.46
CA GLY A 414 -5.81 -21.12 15.02
C GLY A 414 -5.79 -21.74 13.63
N ILE A 415 -4.97 -21.18 12.73
CA ILE A 415 -4.76 -21.74 11.39
C ILE A 415 -3.95 -23.03 11.44
N PHE A 416 -2.93 -23.12 12.30
CA PHE A 416 -2.20 -24.37 12.56
C PHE A 416 -3.13 -25.47 13.08
N PHE A 417 -3.96 -25.15 14.07
CA PHE A 417 -4.97 -26.06 14.61
C PHE A 417 -5.94 -26.52 13.51
N ALA A 418 -6.47 -25.59 12.73
CA ALA A 418 -7.40 -25.92 11.65
C ALA A 418 -6.76 -26.84 10.60
N GLY A 419 -5.50 -26.58 10.23
CA GLY A 419 -4.73 -27.46 9.34
C GLY A 419 -4.56 -28.85 9.92
N ASN A 420 -4.05 -28.95 11.15
CA ASN A 420 -3.86 -30.22 11.84
C ASN A 420 -5.16 -31.02 11.95
N PHE A 421 -6.26 -30.37 12.32
CA PHE A 421 -7.56 -31.01 12.43
C PHE A 421 -8.02 -31.58 11.08
N VAL A 422 -7.93 -30.76 10.02
CA VAL A 422 -8.26 -31.19 8.66
C VAL A 422 -7.41 -32.38 8.23
N PHE A 423 -6.08 -32.31 8.39
CA PHE A 423 -5.21 -33.39 7.95
C PHE A 423 -5.32 -34.65 8.81
N GLN A 424 -5.45 -34.54 10.12
CA GLN A 424 -5.73 -35.70 10.98
C GLN A 424 -7.02 -36.41 10.56
N SER A 425 -8.08 -35.63 10.25
CA SER A 425 -9.34 -36.20 9.77
C SER A 425 -9.23 -36.88 8.40
N LEU A 426 -8.23 -36.52 7.60
CA LEU A 426 -7.95 -37.11 6.29
C LEU A 426 -7.00 -38.33 6.39
N PHE A 427 -6.05 -38.32 7.32
CA PHE A 427 -5.01 -39.34 7.46
C PHE A 427 -5.45 -40.56 8.27
N LEU A 428 -6.28 -40.37 9.29
CA LEU A 428 -6.74 -41.44 10.17
C LEU A 428 -7.95 -42.11 9.51
N ASP A 429 -7.66 -43.02 8.59
CA ASP A 429 -8.61 -43.90 7.88
C ASP A 429 -9.21 -45.00 8.78
N THR A 430 -9.12 -44.83 10.11
CA THR A 430 -9.44 -45.84 11.11
C THR A 430 -10.78 -45.53 11.77
N ASP A 431 -11.56 -46.58 12.06
CA ASP A 431 -12.88 -46.52 12.75
C ASP A 431 -12.89 -45.68 14.04
N GLU A 432 -11.71 -45.40 14.61
CA GLU A 432 -11.51 -44.37 15.60
C GLU A 432 -11.76 -42.98 14.99
N LYS A 433 -13.03 -42.58 15.01
CA LYS A 433 -13.45 -41.20 14.71
C LYS A 433 -12.54 -40.24 15.46
N VAL A 434 -11.73 -39.49 14.72
CA VAL A 434 -10.96 -38.36 15.25
C VAL A 434 -11.95 -37.37 15.82
N THR A 435 -12.21 -37.47 17.12
CA THR A 435 -13.11 -36.55 17.78
C THR A 435 -12.35 -35.25 18.06
N ILE A 436 -13.05 -34.13 17.85
CA ILE A 436 -12.61 -32.81 18.33
C ILE A 436 -12.24 -32.86 19.83
N SER A 437 -12.81 -33.83 20.57
CA SER A 437 -12.55 -34.06 21.99
C SER A 437 -11.20 -34.66 22.33
N SER A 438 -10.33 -35.00 21.36
CA SER A 438 -8.95 -35.35 21.69
C SER A 438 -8.33 -34.23 22.54
N PRO A 439 -7.77 -34.53 23.74
CA PRO A 439 -7.28 -33.52 24.66
C PRO A 439 -6.29 -32.54 24.02
N LEU A 440 -5.45 -33.04 23.11
CA LEU A 440 -4.47 -32.22 22.40
C LEU A 440 -5.13 -31.21 21.44
N ASN A 441 -6.16 -31.63 20.71
CA ASN A 441 -6.93 -30.76 19.82
C ASN A 441 -7.72 -29.70 20.61
N LEU A 442 -8.30 -30.08 21.76
CA LEU A 442 -8.98 -29.15 22.65
C LEU A 442 -8.02 -28.10 23.22
N VAL A 443 -6.83 -28.51 23.68
CA VAL A 443 -5.79 -27.59 24.16
C VAL A 443 -5.36 -26.63 23.06
N GLN A 444 -5.11 -27.11 21.84
CA GLN A 444 -4.74 -26.26 20.70
C GLN A 444 -5.85 -25.26 20.34
N LEU A 445 -7.10 -25.68 20.32
CA LEU A 445 -8.26 -24.82 20.05
C LEU A 445 -8.40 -23.74 21.13
N VAL A 446 -8.38 -24.14 22.40
CA VAL A 446 -8.48 -23.20 23.54
C VAL A 446 -7.33 -22.20 23.46
N PHE A 447 -6.09 -22.66 23.31
CA PHE A 447 -4.94 -21.77 23.20
C PHE A 447 -5.07 -20.78 22.03
N SER A 448 -5.54 -21.24 20.87
CA SER A 448 -5.76 -20.39 19.70
C SER A 448 -6.83 -19.33 19.93
N VAL A 449 -7.96 -19.70 20.53
CA VAL A 449 -9.04 -18.77 20.89
C VAL A 449 -8.55 -17.75 21.92
N LEU A 450 -7.84 -18.21 22.96
CA LEU A 450 -7.26 -17.35 23.97
C LEU A 450 -6.27 -16.33 23.37
N LEU A 451 -5.39 -16.76 22.46
CA LEU A 451 -4.45 -15.85 21.81
C LEU A 451 -5.12 -14.80 20.93
N VAL A 452 -6.18 -15.17 20.20
CA VAL A 452 -6.94 -14.20 19.39
C VAL A 452 -7.66 -13.20 20.29
N ILE A 453 -8.36 -13.67 21.33
CA ILE A 453 -9.10 -12.82 22.27
C ILE A 453 -8.14 -11.89 23.04
N PHE A 454 -7.02 -12.42 23.51
CA PHE A 454 -6.05 -11.67 24.33
C PHE A 454 -4.93 -10.99 23.53
N SER A 455 -4.94 -11.08 22.19
CA SER A 455 -3.95 -10.44 21.31
C SER A 455 -3.72 -8.97 21.66
N GLN A 456 -4.79 -8.21 21.88
CA GLN A 456 -4.71 -6.79 22.26
C GLN A 456 -4.06 -6.59 23.63
N ILE A 457 -4.29 -7.50 24.59
CA ILE A 457 -3.64 -7.47 25.90
C ILE A 457 -2.15 -7.74 25.74
N PHE A 458 -1.76 -8.76 24.97
CA PHE A 458 -0.36 -9.06 24.69
C PHE A 458 0.36 -7.89 24.01
N ILE A 459 -0.23 -7.28 22.98
CA ILE A 459 0.33 -6.09 22.32
C ILE A 459 0.50 -4.95 23.32
N LYS A 460 -0.46 -4.72 24.22
CA LYS A 460 -0.38 -3.68 25.24
C LYS A 460 0.68 -3.96 26.29
N LEU A 461 0.77 -5.20 26.79
CA LEU A 461 1.80 -5.62 27.75
C LEU A 461 3.19 -5.45 27.13
N PHE A 462 3.36 -5.92 25.89
CA PHE A 462 4.62 -5.76 25.17
C PHE A 462 4.96 -4.29 24.96
N LYS A 463 3.99 -3.46 24.57
CA LYS A 463 4.17 -2.00 24.49
C LYS A 463 4.54 -1.40 25.83
N SER A 464 3.90 -1.80 26.93
CA SER A 464 4.22 -1.29 28.27
C SER A 464 5.67 -1.64 28.67
N LEU A 465 6.11 -2.86 28.37
CA LEU A 465 7.47 -3.33 28.63
C LEU A 465 8.51 -2.57 27.79
N VAL A 466 8.26 -2.42 26.49
CA VAL A 466 9.18 -1.76 25.55
C VAL A 466 9.15 -0.23 25.68
N SER A 467 8.01 0.36 26.04
CA SER A 467 7.78 1.80 26.11
C SER A 467 8.28 2.45 27.40
N LYS A 468 9.02 1.74 28.27
CA LYS A 468 9.63 2.36 29.47
C LYS A 468 10.65 3.47 29.17
N LYS A 469 11.00 3.73 27.90
CA LYS A 469 11.58 5.03 27.53
C LYS A 469 10.54 6.11 27.74
N LYS A 470 10.55 6.73 28.93
CA LYS A 470 9.92 8.02 29.20
C LYS A 470 10.27 8.92 28.02
N TYR A 471 9.29 9.27 27.19
CA TYR A 471 9.40 10.50 26.43
C TYR A 471 9.71 11.55 27.49
N SER A 472 10.93 12.10 27.49
CA SER A 472 11.21 13.21 28.39
C SER A 472 10.15 14.26 28.06
N ASN A 473 9.31 14.61 29.03
CA ASN A 473 8.36 15.71 28.96
C ASN A 473 9.14 17.01 28.73
N LYS A 474 9.70 17.18 27.53
CA LYS A 474 10.00 18.51 27.04
C LYS A 474 8.63 19.05 26.64
N ASN A 475 8.21 20.09 27.38
CA ASN A 475 7.05 20.91 27.11
C ASN A 475 7.22 21.60 25.75
N ASN A 476 7.21 20.83 24.67
CA ASN A 476 7.36 21.34 23.33
C ASN A 476 6.05 22.03 22.96
N ASN A 477 6.12 23.34 22.76
CA ASN A 477 5.01 24.10 22.23
C ASN A 477 4.89 23.75 20.74
N TYR A 478 3.65 23.57 20.27
CA TYR A 478 3.35 23.39 18.86
C TYR A 478 3.92 24.53 18.01
N LEU A 479 3.90 25.77 18.51
CA LEU A 479 4.43 26.92 17.78
C LEU A 479 5.93 26.76 17.48
N ASP A 480 6.70 26.20 18.42
CA ASP A 480 8.14 25.96 18.26
C ASP A 480 8.42 24.80 17.30
N GLU A 481 7.57 23.77 17.31
CA GLU A 481 7.74 22.61 16.41
C GLU A 481 7.09 22.81 15.03
N LYS A 482 6.23 23.82 14.86
CA LYS A 482 5.39 24.02 13.67
C LYS A 482 6.18 23.89 12.37
N ASP A 483 7.32 24.56 12.28
CA ASP A 483 8.17 24.57 11.08
C ASP A 483 8.87 23.22 10.85
N ILE A 484 9.18 22.48 11.93
CA ILE A 484 9.72 21.12 11.87
C ILE A 484 8.65 20.13 11.41
N LEU A 485 7.39 20.34 11.82
CA LEU A 485 6.26 19.51 11.40
C LEU A 485 5.95 19.72 9.91
N GLY A 486 6.27 20.89 9.35
CA GLY A 486 6.29 21.21 7.93
C GLY A 486 4.92 21.33 7.25
N ILE A 487 4.03 20.36 7.43
CA ILE A 487 2.71 20.33 6.78
C ILE A 487 1.59 20.22 7.80
N HIS A 488 0.64 21.14 7.73
CA HIS A 488 -0.52 21.26 8.62
C HIS A 488 -1.84 21.00 7.89
N TYR A 489 -2.88 20.64 8.63
CA TYR A 489 -4.22 20.42 8.05
C TYR A 489 -4.73 21.63 7.25
N GLN A 490 -4.42 22.86 7.67
CA GLN A 490 -4.89 24.06 6.95
C GLN A 490 -4.25 24.21 5.57
N GLN A 491 -3.03 23.70 5.40
CA GLN A 491 -2.32 23.78 4.11
C GLN A 491 -2.79 22.70 3.14
N ILE A 492 -3.23 21.55 3.66
CA ILE A 492 -3.69 20.42 2.82
C ILE A 492 -5.19 20.49 2.55
N ASN A 493 -5.98 21.02 3.48
CA ASN A 493 -7.43 21.14 3.30
C ASN A 493 -7.72 21.95 2.03
N PRO A 494 -8.37 21.35 1.00
CA PRO A 494 -8.50 21.96 -0.32
C PRO A 494 -9.21 23.32 -0.31
N VAL A 495 -10.09 23.54 0.66
CA VAL A 495 -10.85 24.78 0.79
C VAL A 495 -9.99 25.87 1.42
N THR A 496 -9.37 25.60 2.57
CA THR A 496 -8.55 26.60 3.26
C THR A 496 -7.27 26.94 2.52
N LYS A 497 -6.68 25.97 1.78
CA LYS A 497 -5.52 26.20 0.93
C LYS A 497 -5.80 27.29 -0.10
N LYS A 498 -6.92 27.16 -0.81
CA LYS A 498 -7.34 28.11 -1.85
C LYS A 498 -7.65 29.49 -1.29
N PHE A 499 -8.25 29.57 -0.10
CA PHE A 499 -8.46 30.86 0.57
C PHE A 499 -7.16 31.58 0.92
N LYS A 500 -6.17 30.85 1.43
CA LYS A 500 -4.85 31.45 1.72
C LYS A 500 -4.16 31.91 0.44
N GLU A 501 -4.24 31.14 -0.63
CA GLU A 501 -3.71 31.56 -1.94
C GLU A 501 -4.37 32.87 -2.40
N ASN A 502 -5.71 32.97 -2.32
CA ASN A 502 -6.46 34.18 -2.70
C ASN A 502 -6.18 35.39 -1.78
N LEU A 503 -5.90 35.19 -0.50
CA LEU A 503 -5.52 36.26 0.44
C LEU A 503 -4.09 36.76 0.20
N LEU A 504 -3.20 35.88 -0.26
CA LEU A 504 -1.81 36.21 -0.57
C LEU A 504 -1.65 36.82 -1.97
N THR A 505 -2.57 36.56 -2.91
CA THR A 505 -2.51 37.11 -4.27
C THR A 505 -2.55 38.65 -4.34
N PRO A 506 -3.48 39.38 -3.70
CA PRO A 506 -3.53 40.85 -3.84
C PRO A 506 -2.31 41.55 -3.21
N LEU A 507 -1.77 41.03 -2.10
CA LEU A 507 -0.58 41.61 -1.45
C LEU A 507 0.72 41.36 -2.23
N LYS A 508 0.72 40.37 -3.13
CA LYS A 508 1.87 40.03 -3.94
C LYS A 508 1.81 40.68 -5.33
N THR A 509 0.67 40.78 -6.00
CA THR A 509 0.62 41.31 -7.37
C THR A 509 1.14 42.75 -7.49
N ASP A 510 0.96 43.61 -6.49
CA ASP A 510 1.41 45.02 -6.60
C ASP A 510 2.92 45.20 -6.32
N GLN A 511 3.54 44.31 -5.53
CA GLN A 511 4.99 44.30 -5.30
C GLN A 511 5.75 43.40 -6.29
N ILE A 512 5.04 42.46 -6.92
CA ILE A 512 5.60 41.52 -7.88
C ILE A 512 5.61 42.13 -9.29
N ILE A 513 4.65 42.94 -9.71
CA ILE A 513 4.72 43.54 -11.07
C ILE A 513 5.90 44.50 -11.22
N THR A 514 6.36 45.13 -10.13
CA THR A 514 7.56 45.99 -10.11
C THR A 514 8.86 45.21 -9.92
N ASN A 515 8.85 44.10 -9.16
CA ASN A 515 10.05 43.27 -8.95
C ASN A 515 10.23 42.10 -9.93
N GLU A 516 9.19 41.57 -10.58
CA GLU A 516 9.30 40.49 -11.57
C GLU A 516 9.93 40.97 -12.88
N ASN A 517 9.77 42.24 -13.27
CA ASN A 517 10.49 42.76 -14.44
C ASN A 517 12.01 42.88 -14.18
N GLN A 518 12.45 43.08 -12.94
CA GLN A 518 13.88 43.10 -12.58
C GLN A 518 14.40 41.69 -12.21
N GLN A 519 13.62 40.88 -11.52
CA GLN A 519 13.98 39.51 -11.15
C GLN A 519 13.91 38.53 -12.32
N GLN A 520 12.96 38.65 -13.27
CA GLN A 520 12.95 37.79 -14.47
C GLN A 520 14.14 38.06 -15.39
N VAL A 521 14.68 39.29 -15.42
CA VAL A 521 15.94 39.59 -16.13
C VAL A 521 17.12 38.92 -15.41
N SER A 522 17.21 39.03 -14.08
CA SER A 522 18.28 38.38 -13.31
C SER A 522 18.21 36.84 -13.30
N LEU A 523 17.01 36.25 -13.22
CA LEU A 523 16.80 34.80 -13.21
C LEU A 523 16.95 34.19 -14.61
N ARG A 524 16.71 34.95 -15.69
CA ARG A 524 17.09 34.53 -17.05
C ARG A 524 18.60 34.52 -17.22
N ILE A 525 19.32 35.50 -16.67
CA ILE A 525 20.79 35.54 -16.70
C ILE A 525 21.36 34.37 -15.87
N ILE A 526 20.90 34.16 -14.64
CA ILE A 526 21.34 33.05 -13.77
C ILE A 526 20.92 31.68 -14.34
N GLY A 527 19.75 31.59 -14.98
CA GLY A 527 19.28 30.38 -15.65
C GLY A 527 20.12 30.03 -16.89
N LEU A 528 20.53 31.03 -17.67
CA LEU A 528 21.44 30.85 -18.81
C LEU A 528 22.86 30.50 -18.36
N GLU A 529 23.35 31.08 -17.27
CA GLU A 529 24.63 30.72 -16.67
C GLU A 529 24.63 29.30 -16.11
N ASN A 530 23.58 28.90 -15.38
CA ASN A 530 23.46 27.53 -14.86
C ASN A 530 23.28 26.50 -15.98
N TYR A 531 22.54 26.84 -17.05
CA TYR A 531 22.43 25.99 -18.23
C TYR A 531 23.78 25.86 -18.96
N ALA A 532 24.56 26.94 -19.08
CA ALA A 532 25.90 26.89 -19.64
C ALA A 532 26.85 26.03 -18.77
N ILE A 533 26.77 26.16 -17.44
CA ILE A 533 27.56 25.35 -16.50
C ILE A 533 27.16 23.86 -16.60
N GLU A 534 25.87 23.54 -16.68
CA GLU A 534 25.41 22.16 -16.89
C GLU A 534 25.90 21.60 -18.23
N GLN A 535 25.86 22.38 -19.32
CA GLN A 535 26.38 21.95 -20.62
C GLN A 535 27.89 21.70 -20.58
N ILE A 536 28.67 22.58 -19.93
CA ILE A 536 30.11 22.40 -19.73
C ILE A 536 30.39 21.14 -18.90
N PHE A 537 29.63 20.91 -17.83
CA PHE A 537 29.76 19.73 -16.99
C PHE A 537 29.42 18.43 -17.75
N PHE A 538 28.35 18.42 -18.55
CA PHE A 538 28.01 17.27 -19.39
C PHE A 538 29.05 17.02 -20.49
N GLN A 539 29.65 18.08 -21.04
CA GLN A 539 30.71 17.97 -22.03
C GLN A 539 32.00 17.42 -21.41
N GLN A 540 32.35 17.83 -20.19
CA GLN A 540 33.45 17.25 -19.42
C GLN A 540 33.20 15.77 -19.04
N MET A 541 31.97 15.42 -18.65
CA MET A 541 31.63 14.03 -18.35
C MET A 541 31.73 13.14 -19.59
N ARG A 542 31.31 13.63 -20.76
CA ARG A 542 31.48 12.91 -22.03
C ARG A 542 32.95 12.75 -22.42
N SER A 543 33.79 13.77 -22.24
CA SER A 543 35.22 13.65 -22.55
C SER A 543 35.92 12.69 -21.59
N GLN A 544 35.57 12.69 -20.30
CA GLN A 544 36.09 11.70 -19.34
C GLN A 544 35.64 10.28 -19.67
N GLN A 545 34.39 10.09 -20.11
CA GLN A 545 33.90 8.78 -20.52
C GLN A 545 34.63 8.25 -21.77
N GLN A 546 34.87 9.11 -22.77
CA GLN A 546 35.65 8.75 -23.96
C GLN A 546 37.11 8.39 -23.62
N ILE A 547 37.72 9.10 -22.67
CA ILE A 547 39.07 8.77 -22.17
C ILE A 547 39.06 7.40 -21.48
N LEU A 548 38.04 7.11 -20.66
CA LEU A 548 37.92 5.83 -19.97
C LEU A 548 37.71 4.67 -20.95
N GLU A 549 36.86 4.84 -21.96
CA GLU A 549 36.64 3.86 -23.03
C GLU A 549 37.92 3.59 -23.82
N ALA A 550 38.70 4.63 -24.14
CA ALA A 550 40.00 4.48 -24.81
C ALA A 550 41.05 3.77 -23.93
N ILE A 551 41.03 3.98 -22.61
CA ILE A 551 41.90 3.26 -21.67
C ILE A 551 41.53 1.77 -21.64
N ILE A 552 40.24 1.45 -21.54
CA ILE A 552 39.75 0.06 -21.53
C ILE A 552 40.15 -0.65 -22.83
N GLU A 553 39.94 -0.01 -23.98
CA GLU A 553 40.33 -0.58 -25.29
C GLU A 553 41.85 -0.81 -25.38
N LYS A 554 42.67 0.09 -24.82
CA LYS A 554 44.12 -0.07 -24.77
C LYS A 554 44.53 -1.24 -23.86
N GLU A 555 43.89 -1.41 -22.70
CA GLU A 555 44.13 -2.54 -21.79
C GLU A 555 43.72 -3.88 -22.42
N GLU A 556 42.56 -3.95 -23.07
CA GLU A 556 42.11 -5.15 -23.79
C GLU A 556 43.09 -5.55 -24.90
N ASN A 557 43.62 -4.56 -25.64
CA ASN A 557 44.64 -4.79 -26.65
C ASN A 557 45.96 -5.33 -26.06
N ILE A 558 46.39 -4.82 -24.91
CA ILE A 558 47.58 -5.33 -24.19
C ILE A 558 47.35 -6.77 -23.72
N ILE A 559 46.19 -7.07 -23.13
CA ILE A 559 45.83 -8.41 -22.67
C ILE A 559 45.82 -9.40 -23.85
N ASN A 560 45.24 -9.01 -25.00
CA ASN A 560 45.22 -9.84 -26.19
C ASN A 560 46.62 -10.07 -26.78
N LYS A 561 47.50 -9.07 -26.77
CA LYS A 561 48.90 -9.21 -27.19
C LYS A 561 49.67 -10.18 -26.27
N ASN A 562 49.47 -10.08 -24.96
CA ASN A 562 50.08 -10.99 -23.99
C ASN A 562 49.57 -12.42 -24.12
N LYS A 563 48.26 -12.62 -24.33
CA LYS A 563 47.70 -13.95 -24.63
C LYS A 563 48.31 -14.58 -25.88
N LYS A 564 48.46 -13.81 -26.97
CA LYS A 564 49.12 -14.29 -28.20
C LYS A 564 50.59 -14.67 -27.96
N LYS A 565 51.32 -13.90 -27.15
CA LYS A 565 52.72 -14.21 -26.78
C LYS A 565 52.82 -15.52 -25.99
N ILE A 566 51.96 -15.73 -25.00
CA ILE A 566 51.91 -16.97 -24.20
C ILE A 566 51.61 -18.18 -25.08
N ILE A 567 50.63 -18.07 -26.00
CA ILE A 567 50.30 -19.15 -26.95
C ILE A 567 51.50 -19.48 -27.84
N TYR A 568 52.22 -18.46 -28.32
CA TYR A 568 53.41 -18.66 -29.16
C TYR A 568 54.56 -19.34 -28.39
N GLU A 569 54.83 -18.91 -27.16
CA GLU A 569 55.83 -19.54 -26.28
C GLU A 569 55.48 -21.00 -25.95
N GLN A 570 54.20 -21.31 -25.71
CA GLN A 570 53.73 -22.68 -25.54
C GLN A 570 53.94 -23.51 -26.80
N LYS A 571 53.70 -22.94 -27.99
CA LYS A 571 53.91 -23.61 -29.27
C LYS A 571 55.40 -23.92 -29.51
N ILE A 572 56.29 -23.00 -29.16
CA ILE A 572 57.74 -23.23 -29.21
C ILE A 572 58.15 -24.34 -28.25
N LYS A 573 57.68 -24.32 -26.99
CA LYS A 573 57.98 -25.38 -26.01
C LYS A 573 57.50 -26.75 -26.50
N ASN A 574 56.30 -26.83 -27.05
CA ASN A 574 55.77 -28.08 -27.60
C ASN A 574 56.61 -28.58 -28.79
N ASN A 575 57.02 -27.68 -29.69
CA ASN A 575 57.90 -28.07 -30.80
C ASN A 575 59.29 -28.54 -30.31
N GLN A 576 59.87 -27.89 -29.28
CA GLN A 576 61.13 -28.35 -28.68
C GLN A 576 61.02 -29.72 -28.02
N ILE A 577 59.87 -30.02 -27.38
CA ILE A 577 59.59 -31.36 -26.83
C ILE A 577 59.51 -32.39 -27.96
N ILE A 578 58.83 -32.07 -29.06
CA ILE A 578 58.74 -32.96 -30.23
C ILE A 578 60.13 -33.21 -30.84
N TYR A 579 60.95 -32.17 -31.03
CA TYR A 579 62.32 -32.36 -31.53
C TYR A 579 63.19 -33.21 -30.60
N LYS A 580 63.06 -33.06 -29.28
CA LYS A 580 63.73 -33.93 -28.29
C LYS A 580 63.23 -35.37 -28.27
N GLN A 581 62.05 -35.66 -28.81
CA GLN A 581 61.54 -37.02 -28.96
C GLN A 581 61.93 -37.68 -30.28
N ILE A 582 62.33 -36.87 -31.28
CA ILE A 582 62.76 -37.34 -32.61
C ILE A 582 64.26 -37.62 -32.65
N ILE A 583 65.06 -36.85 -31.90
CA ILE A 583 66.48 -37.13 -31.61
C ILE A 583 66.55 -38.21 -30.54
#